data_AF-A0A821JWL4-F1
#
_entry.id   AF-A0A821JWL4-F1
#
_cell.length_a   1.000
_cell.length_b   1.000
_cell.length_c   1.000
_cell.angle_alpha   90.00
_cell.angle_beta   90.00
_cell.angle_gamma   90.00
#
_symmetry.space_group_name_H-M   'P 1'
#
loop_
_entity.id
_entity.type
_entity.pdbx_description
1 polymer ?
#
loop_
_entity_poly.entity_id
_entity_poly.type
_entity_poly.pdbx_seq_one_letter_code
_entity_poly.pdbx_strand_id
1 'polypeptide(L)'
;VLQPSKRAALTFPLSTIHSGTARFQFIVSTVKNEACAQFGDAIELSLPVFTPATSEAFATYGDICEEEVVLQPVETPKNVIPQFGELSITTSSTALASLTDAIISLYTYPYECTEQLSSRLLGIQALWNVLQVFHCKDLPEVSVLKTKLESDLNTLKGRQYSNGGFGYWTNRNDSYADPYMSVHVAHCLAVLVNKK
;
A
#
# COMPACT_ATOMS: atom_id res chain seq x y z
N VAL A 1 -6.60 -31.37 -36.94
CA VAL A 1 -7.08 -32.42 -36.02
C VAL A 1 -6.05 -32.60 -34.92
N LEU A 2 -6.41 -32.40 -33.66
CA LEU A 2 -5.51 -32.59 -32.52
C LEU A 2 -5.39 -34.09 -32.21
N GLN A 3 -4.17 -34.59 -32.07
CA GLN A 3 -3.95 -36.02 -31.75
C GLN A 3 -4.22 -36.32 -30.27
N PRO A 4 -4.58 -37.58 -29.92
CA PRO A 4 -4.75 -37.99 -28.53
C PRO A 4 -3.53 -37.66 -27.66
N SER A 5 -3.77 -37.23 -26.42
CA SER A 5 -2.73 -36.85 -25.45
C SER A 5 -1.81 -35.69 -25.89
N LYS A 6 -2.22 -34.88 -26.87
CA LYS A 6 -1.53 -33.64 -27.26
C LYS A 6 -2.32 -32.41 -26.82
N ARG A 7 -1.61 -31.31 -26.59
CA ARG A 7 -2.17 -29.98 -26.29
C ARG A 7 -1.78 -29.00 -27.39
N ALA A 8 -2.70 -28.12 -27.77
CA ALA A 8 -2.43 -26.98 -28.64
C ALA A 8 -2.79 -25.71 -27.87
N ALA A 9 -1.94 -24.68 -27.94
CA ALA A 9 -2.23 -23.37 -27.40
C ALA A 9 -2.74 -22.48 -28.53
N LEU A 10 -3.84 -21.77 -28.28
CA LEU A 10 -4.38 -20.75 -29.17
C LEU A 10 -4.27 -19.41 -28.46
N THR A 11 -3.76 -18.40 -29.17
CA THR A 11 -3.60 -17.05 -28.66
C THR A 11 -4.57 -16.13 -29.37
N PHE A 12 -5.33 -15.36 -28.60
CA PHE A 12 -6.26 -14.36 -29.11
C PHE A 12 -5.68 -12.98 -28.81
N PRO A 13 -5.40 -12.13 -29.82
CA PRO A 13 -5.04 -10.75 -29.57
C PRO A 13 -6.29 -10.00 -29.07
N LEU A 14 -6.19 -9.38 -27.89
CA LEU A 14 -7.27 -8.64 -27.25
C LEU A 14 -6.78 -7.24 -26.88
N SER A 15 -7.65 -6.23 -27.01
CA SER A 15 -7.42 -4.86 -26.56
C SER A 15 -8.61 -4.38 -25.73
N THR A 16 -8.33 -3.59 -24.69
CA THR A 16 -9.37 -3.04 -23.81
C THR A 16 -9.94 -1.75 -24.40
N ILE A 17 -11.27 -1.58 -24.32
CA ILE A 17 -11.97 -0.37 -24.82
C ILE A 17 -12.41 0.52 -23.63
N HIS A 18 -12.86 -0.10 -22.53
CA HIS A 18 -13.31 0.59 -21.32
C HIS A 18 -12.79 -0.11 -20.06
N SER A 19 -12.72 0.64 -18.96
CA SER A 19 -12.48 0.10 -17.62
C SER A 19 -13.72 -0.60 -17.06
N GLY A 20 -13.50 -1.60 -16.20
CA GLY A 20 -14.56 -2.40 -15.59
C GLY A 20 -14.23 -3.90 -15.60
N THR A 21 -15.22 -4.74 -15.32
CA THR A 21 -15.02 -6.20 -15.33
C THR A 21 -15.31 -6.76 -16.73
N ALA A 22 -14.25 -7.11 -17.46
CA ALA A 22 -14.39 -7.80 -18.74
C ALA A 22 -14.67 -9.29 -18.49
N ARG A 23 -15.64 -9.86 -19.22
CA ARG A 23 -15.99 -11.28 -19.16
C ARG A 23 -15.75 -11.93 -20.51
N PHE A 24 -15.05 -13.04 -20.51
CA PHE A 24 -14.72 -13.82 -21.71
C PHE A 24 -15.26 -15.23 -21.54
N GLN A 25 -15.90 -15.77 -22.57
CA GLN A 25 -16.28 -17.16 -22.61
C GLN A 25 -15.50 -17.85 -23.73
N PHE A 26 -14.74 -18.89 -23.37
CA PHE A 26 -14.07 -19.75 -24.33
C PHE A 26 -14.86 -21.04 -24.44
N ILE A 27 -15.29 -21.36 -25.66
CA ILE A 27 -16.02 -22.59 -25.95
C ILE A 27 -15.17 -23.40 -26.91
N VAL A 28 -14.87 -24.65 -26.54
CA VAL A 28 -14.15 -25.59 -27.39
C VAL A 28 -15.09 -26.75 -27.68
N SER A 29 -15.26 -27.09 -28.95
CA SER A 29 -16.04 -28.26 -29.34
C SER A 29 -15.33 -29.10 -30.39
N THR A 30 -15.59 -30.41 -30.34
CA THR A 30 -15.10 -31.39 -31.30
C THR A 30 -16.14 -31.56 -32.40
N VAL A 31 -15.71 -31.54 -33.65
CA VAL A 31 -16.58 -31.67 -34.82
C VAL A 31 -16.38 -33.06 -35.41
N LYS A 32 -17.45 -33.86 -35.53
CA LYS A 32 -17.37 -35.23 -36.09
C LYS A 32 -17.60 -35.26 -37.61
N ASN A 33 -18.51 -34.40 -38.10
CA ASN A 33 -18.80 -34.03 -39.48
C ASN A 33 -19.33 -32.58 -39.45
N GLU A 34 -19.32 -31.84 -40.56
CA GLU A 34 -19.62 -30.39 -40.66
C GLU A 34 -20.89 -29.88 -39.92
N ALA A 35 -21.80 -30.77 -39.51
CA ALA A 35 -23.06 -30.43 -38.85
C ALA A 35 -23.26 -30.94 -37.41
N CYS A 36 -22.31 -31.67 -36.79
CA CYS A 36 -22.57 -32.25 -35.45
C CYS A 36 -21.35 -32.24 -34.52
N ALA A 37 -21.48 -31.52 -33.40
CA ALA A 37 -20.51 -31.47 -32.31
C ALA A 37 -20.70 -32.66 -31.36
N GLN A 38 -19.63 -33.37 -30.98
CA GLN A 38 -19.72 -34.60 -30.17
C GLN A 38 -19.38 -34.37 -28.69
N PHE A 39 -18.38 -33.55 -28.41
CA PHE A 39 -17.96 -33.16 -27.07
C PHE A 39 -17.56 -31.69 -27.08
N GLY A 40 -17.92 -30.95 -26.03
CA GLY A 40 -17.50 -29.58 -25.86
C GLY A 40 -17.33 -29.22 -24.40
N ASP A 41 -16.52 -28.20 -24.17
CA ASP A 41 -16.25 -27.62 -22.87
C ASP A 41 -16.27 -26.10 -22.98
N ALA A 42 -16.65 -25.42 -21.91
CA ALA A 42 -16.74 -23.97 -21.86
C ALA A 42 -16.22 -23.43 -20.54
N ILE A 43 -15.42 -22.36 -20.61
CA ILE A 43 -14.92 -21.63 -19.44
C ILE A 43 -15.27 -20.15 -19.54
N GLU A 44 -15.72 -19.58 -18.43
CA GLU A 44 -15.88 -18.14 -18.26
C GLU A 44 -14.70 -17.58 -17.45
N LEU A 45 -14.10 -16.49 -17.93
CA LEU A 45 -13.03 -15.77 -17.27
C LEU A 45 -13.45 -14.32 -17.04
N SER A 46 -13.35 -13.86 -15.80
CA SER A 46 -13.53 -12.44 -15.45
C SER A 46 -12.17 -11.78 -15.21
N LEU A 47 -11.87 -10.73 -15.97
CA LEU A 47 -10.64 -9.94 -15.81
C LEU A 47 -11.01 -8.49 -15.44
N PRO A 48 -10.51 -7.95 -14.31
CA PRO A 48 -10.67 -6.54 -14.01
C PRO A 48 -9.77 -5.70 -14.93
N VAL A 49 -10.38 -4.79 -15.67
CA VAL A 49 -9.70 -3.80 -16.50
C VAL A 49 -9.67 -2.49 -15.74
N PHE A 50 -8.48 -2.13 -15.25
CA PHE A 50 -8.26 -0.87 -14.55
C PHE A 50 -8.07 0.27 -15.55
N THR A 51 -8.55 1.46 -15.20
CA THR A 51 -8.14 2.70 -15.90
C THR A 51 -6.63 2.85 -15.76
N PRO A 52 -5.87 3.05 -16.85
CA PRO A 52 -4.43 3.29 -16.79
C PRO A 52 -4.17 4.72 -16.31
N ALA A 53 -4.47 4.98 -15.03
CA ALA A 53 -4.26 6.27 -14.39
C ALA A 53 -3.19 6.12 -13.31
N THR A 54 -2.15 6.93 -13.40
CA THR A 54 -1.31 7.22 -12.24
C THR A 54 -2.05 8.25 -11.40
N SER A 55 -2.38 7.91 -10.17
CA SER A 55 -2.92 8.87 -9.21
C SER A 55 -1.78 9.74 -8.67
N GLU A 56 -1.95 11.05 -8.70
CA GLU A 56 -1.07 12.00 -8.04
C GLU A 56 -1.89 12.72 -6.97
N ALA A 57 -1.34 12.83 -5.76
CA ALA A 57 -1.98 13.49 -4.63
C ALA A 57 -1.05 14.56 -4.08
N PHE A 58 -1.60 15.74 -3.83
CA PHE A 58 -0.91 16.85 -3.18
C PHE A 58 -1.67 17.25 -1.93
N ALA A 59 -0.96 17.46 -0.83
CA ALA A 59 -1.51 17.98 0.40
C ALA A 59 -0.80 19.30 0.75
N THR A 60 -1.59 20.34 1.01
CA THR A 60 -1.09 21.63 1.51
C THR A 60 -1.60 21.80 2.94
N TYR A 61 -0.69 22.11 3.86
CA TYR A 61 -0.98 22.30 5.27
C TYR A 61 -0.70 23.75 5.66
N GLY A 62 -1.50 24.30 6.57
CA GLY A 62 -1.34 25.65 7.08
C GLY A 62 -2.18 25.88 8.33
N ASP A 63 -1.78 26.88 9.11
CA ASP A 63 -2.52 27.36 10.26
C ASP A 63 -3.14 28.72 9.89
N ILE A 64 -4.36 28.95 10.37
CA ILE A 64 -5.06 30.24 10.20
C ILE A 64 -5.20 30.85 11.60
N CYS A 65 -4.57 31.99 11.82
CA CYS A 65 -4.75 32.75 13.05
C CYS A 65 -6.05 33.56 12.99
N GLU A 66 -6.59 33.95 14.15
CA GLU A 66 -7.82 34.74 14.23
C GLU A 66 -7.74 35.97 13.30
N GLU A 67 -8.81 36.17 12.52
CA GLU A 67 -9.02 37.28 11.57
C GLU A 67 -8.26 37.20 10.22
N GLU A 68 -7.52 36.13 9.94
CA GLU A 68 -6.89 35.94 8.62
C GLU A 68 -7.81 35.24 7.59
N VAL A 69 -7.82 35.76 6.37
CA VAL A 69 -8.46 35.11 5.21
C VAL A 69 -7.36 34.57 4.30
N VAL A 70 -7.30 33.24 4.17
CA VAL A 70 -6.32 32.56 3.31
C VAL A 70 -6.98 32.18 1.98
N LEU A 71 -6.31 32.50 0.88
CA LEU A 71 -6.72 32.12 -0.48
C LEU A 71 -5.73 31.09 -1.02
N GLN A 72 -6.15 29.83 -1.12
CA GLN A 72 -5.34 28.72 -1.64
C GLN A 72 -5.75 28.42 -3.09
N PRO A 73 -4.98 28.84 -4.11
CA PRO A 73 -5.25 28.44 -5.48
C PRO A 73 -5.00 26.94 -5.64
N VAL A 74 -5.91 26.27 -6.34
CA VAL A 74 -5.80 24.85 -6.69
C VAL A 74 -5.75 24.74 -8.20
N GLU A 75 -4.63 24.24 -8.73
CA GLU A 75 -4.48 23.94 -10.15
C GLU A 75 -4.73 22.46 -10.38
N THR A 76 -5.62 22.12 -11.32
CA THR A 76 -5.86 20.73 -11.69
C THR A 76 -4.72 20.21 -12.58
N PRO A 77 -4.26 18.96 -12.40
CA PRO A 77 -3.24 18.38 -13.27
C PRO A 77 -3.66 18.41 -14.75
N LYS A 78 -2.70 18.45 -15.67
CA LYS A 78 -3.00 18.38 -17.12
C LYS A 78 -3.29 16.92 -17.49
N ASN A 79 -4.33 16.68 -18.30
CA ASN A 79 -4.80 15.35 -18.74
C ASN A 79 -5.48 14.49 -17.65
N VAL A 80 -6.33 15.08 -16.80
CA VAL A 80 -7.13 14.32 -15.81
C VAL A 80 -8.31 13.59 -16.47
N ILE A 81 -8.64 12.40 -15.97
CA ILE A 81 -9.90 11.71 -16.29
C ILE A 81 -11.02 12.42 -15.53
N PRO A 82 -12.05 13.00 -16.19
CA PRO A 82 -13.04 13.85 -15.51
C PRO A 82 -13.82 13.17 -14.39
N GLN A 83 -13.96 11.84 -14.42
CA GLN A 83 -14.67 11.06 -13.40
C GLN A 83 -13.78 10.61 -12.24
N PHE A 84 -12.48 10.96 -12.21
CA PHE A 84 -11.52 10.46 -11.23
C PHE A 84 -10.72 11.61 -10.59
N GLY A 85 -11.02 11.88 -9.32
CA GLY A 85 -10.34 12.88 -8.50
C GLY A 85 -11.14 13.23 -7.23
N GLU A 86 -10.47 13.75 -6.22
CA GLU A 86 -11.07 14.20 -4.96
C GLU A 86 -10.38 15.49 -4.49
N LEU A 87 -11.16 16.43 -3.95
CA LEU A 87 -10.65 17.56 -3.18
C LEU A 87 -11.26 17.47 -1.79
N SER A 88 -10.42 17.22 -0.78
CA SER A 88 -10.82 17.16 0.62
C SER A 88 -10.25 18.36 1.37
N ILE A 89 -11.09 19.06 2.13
CA ILE A 89 -10.70 20.20 2.97
C ILE A 89 -11.05 19.84 4.42
N THR A 90 -10.03 19.82 5.28
CA THR A 90 -10.18 19.51 6.70
C THR A 90 -9.70 20.69 7.53
N THR A 91 -10.53 21.14 8.47
CA THR A 91 -10.19 22.21 9.42
C THR A 91 -10.19 21.65 10.84
N SER A 92 -9.22 22.05 11.64
CA SER A 92 -9.11 21.65 13.05
C SER A 92 -8.72 22.83 13.90
N SER A 93 -9.23 22.88 15.14
CA SER A 93 -8.85 23.87 16.15
C SER A 93 -7.50 23.55 16.82
N THR A 94 -6.87 22.44 16.44
CA THR A 94 -5.55 22.04 16.95
C THR A 94 -4.64 21.60 15.79
N ALA A 95 -3.36 22.00 15.89
CA ALA A 95 -2.32 21.58 14.94
C ALA A 95 -2.14 20.05 14.87
N LEU A 96 -2.63 19.31 15.87
CA LEU A 96 -2.47 17.87 15.97
C LEU A 96 -3.23 17.10 14.88
N ALA A 97 -4.31 17.65 14.35
CA ALA A 97 -5.02 17.06 13.22
C ALA A 97 -4.16 17.04 11.94
N SER A 98 -3.21 17.97 11.79
CA SER A 98 -2.28 17.95 10.64
C SER A 98 -1.32 16.76 10.66
N LEU A 99 -1.10 16.14 11.84
CA LEU A 99 -0.22 14.97 11.97
C LEU A 99 -0.92 13.65 11.62
N THR A 100 -2.25 13.62 11.54
CA THR A 100 -3.00 12.40 11.26
C THR A 100 -2.59 11.78 9.92
N ASP A 101 -2.51 12.57 8.86
CA ASP A 101 -2.09 12.11 7.53
C ASP A 101 -0.66 11.55 7.55
N ALA A 102 0.24 12.20 8.29
CA ALA A 102 1.62 11.73 8.43
C ALA A 102 1.67 10.37 9.13
N ILE A 103 0.82 10.14 10.13
CA ILE A 103 0.72 8.84 10.81
C ILE A 103 0.13 7.78 9.88
N ILE A 104 -0.91 8.12 9.13
CA ILE A 104 -1.51 7.22 8.13
C ILE A 104 -0.47 6.86 7.08
N SER A 105 0.31 7.83 6.60
CA SER A 105 1.41 7.61 5.66
C SER A 105 2.47 6.68 6.24
N LEU A 106 2.88 6.86 7.51
CA LEU A 106 3.81 5.94 8.16
C LEU A 106 3.22 4.54 8.28
N TYR A 107 1.95 4.41 8.67
CA TYR A 107 1.29 3.12 8.84
C TYR A 107 1.15 2.35 7.53
N THR A 108 0.69 3.02 6.47
CA THR A 108 0.40 2.44 5.15
C THR A 108 1.63 2.25 4.26
N TYR A 109 2.80 2.76 4.68
CA TYR A 109 4.02 2.68 3.90
C TYR A 109 4.37 1.21 3.54
N PRO A 110 4.48 0.87 2.24
CA PRO A 110 4.53 -0.52 1.78
C PRO A 110 5.91 -1.14 1.90
N TYR A 111 6.95 -0.34 2.05
CA TYR A 111 8.32 -0.82 2.12
C TYR A 111 8.70 -1.11 3.57
N GLU A 112 9.50 -2.17 3.74
CA GLU A 112 9.83 -2.70 5.05
C GLU A 112 11.35 -2.80 5.24
N CYS A 113 12.15 -1.86 4.74
CA CYS A 113 13.55 -1.80 5.14
C CYS A 113 13.68 -1.56 6.66
N THR A 114 14.85 -1.87 7.22
CA THR A 114 15.13 -1.73 8.64
C THR A 114 14.94 -0.28 9.12
N GLU A 115 15.32 0.72 8.32
CA GLU A 115 15.09 2.13 8.66
C GLU A 115 13.62 2.50 8.65
N GLN A 116 12.84 1.88 7.77
CA GLN A 116 11.41 2.19 7.62
C GLN A 116 10.61 1.59 8.77
N LEU A 117 10.91 0.33 9.13
CA LEU A 117 10.31 -0.33 10.28
C LEU A 117 10.60 0.43 11.58
N SER A 118 11.87 0.81 11.80
CA SER A 118 12.25 1.59 12.98
C SER A 118 11.65 2.99 13.00
N SER A 119 11.57 3.68 11.85
CA SER A 119 10.93 5.00 11.74
C SER A 119 9.42 4.94 12.00
N ARG A 120 8.73 3.91 11.49
CA ARG A 120 7.31 3.68 11.75
C ARG A 120 7.05 3.43 13.23
N LEU A 121 7.84 2.55 13.86
CA LEU A 121 7.75 2.27 15.29
C LEU A 121 7.97 3.54 16.12
N LEU A 122 9.01 4.32 15.82
CA LEU A 122 9.29 5.59 16.49
C LEU A 122 8.14 6.59 16.37
N GLY A 123 7.66 6.83 15.14
CA GLY A 123 6.61 7.81 14.87
C GLY A 123 5.28 7.45 15.54
N ILE A 124 4.82 6.21 15.39
CA ILE A 124 3.56 5.76 15.98
C ILE A 124 3.67 5.73 17.51
N GLN A 125 4.79 5.28 18.08
CA GLN A 125 4.98 5.27 19.54
C GLN A 125 5.07 6.68 20.14
N ALA A 126 5.66 7.63 19.41
CA ALA A 126 5.73 9.02 19.85
C ALA A 126 4.33 9.60 20.07
N LEU A 127 3.39 9.25 19.19
CA LEU A 127 2.03 9.78 19.15
C LEU A 127 0.97 8.84 19.75
N TRP A 128 1.37 7.71 20.35
CA TRP A 128 0.47 6.67 20.85
C TRP A 128 -0.68 7.21 21.74
N ASN A 129 -0.35 8.02 22.75
CA ASN A 129 -1.35 8.58 23.67
C ASN A 129 -2.30 9.57 22.97
N VAL A 130 -1.79 10.31 21.98
CA VAL A 130 -2.60 11.21 21.16
C VAL A 130 -3.57 10.41 20.31
N LEU A 131 -3.10 9.34 19.66
CA LEU A 131 -3.93 8.49 18.80
C LEU A 131 -5.08 7.82 19.55
N GLN A 132 -4.90 7.52 20.84
CA GLN A 132 -5.97 6.96 21.67
C GLN A 132 -7.07 7.98 22.01
N VAL A 133 -6.72 9.26 22.10
CA VAL A 133 -7.67 10.34 22.47
C VAL A 133 -8.37 10.90 21.23
N PHE A 134 -7.67 10.95 20.10
CA PHE A 134 -8.19 11.47 18.85
C PHE A 134 -8.72 10.33 17.98
N HIS A 135 -10.04 10.12 18.02
CA HIS A 135 -10.74 9.17 17.16
C HIS A 135 -10.74 9.67 15.71
N CYS A 136 -9.71 9.36 14.95
CA CYS A 136 -9.71 9.62 13.51
C CYS A 136 -10.37 8.46 12.76
N LYS A 137 -11.30 8.77 11.86
CA LYS A 137 -12.06 7.80 11.07
C LYS A 137 -11.17 6.92 10.18
N ASP A 138 -10.05 7.46 9.70
CA ASP A 138 -9.17 6.81 8.73
C ASP A 138 -7.97 6.09 9.39
N LEU A 139 -7.84 6.19 10.72
CA LEU A 139 -6.86 5.40 11.46
C LEU A 139 -7.42 4.02 11.79
N PRO A 140 -6.62 2.96 11.65
CA PRO A 140 -7.02 1.63 12.08
C PRO A 140 -7.22 1.57 13.60
N GLU A 141 -8.07 0.65 14.03
CA GLU A 141 -8.33 0.37 15.45
C GLU A 141 -7.03 0.14 16.23
N VAL A 142 -7.01 0.58 17.50
CA VAL A 142 -5.81 0.52 18.36
C VAL A 142 -5.26 -0.91 18.49
N SER A 143 -6.14 -1.91 18.49
CA SER A 143 -5.76 -3.33 18.52
C SER A 143 -5.01 -3.76 17.25
N VAL A 144 -5.44 -3.27 16.09
CA VAL A 144 -4.81 -3.54 14.78
C VAL A 144 -3.46 -2.83 14.69
N LEU A 145 -3.38 -1.58 15.16
CA LEU A 145 -2.10 -0.85 15.28
C LEU A 145 -1.11 -1.61 16.14
N LYS A 146 -1.52 -2.03 17.34
CA LYS A 146 -0.66 -2.79 18.25
C LYS A 146 -0.12 -4.06 17.61
N THR A 147 -0.99 -4.82 16.95
CA THR A 147 -0.60 -6.05 16.24
C THR A 147 0.45 -5.77 15.15
N LYS A 148 0.28 -4.68 14.38
CA LYS A 148 1.27 -4.29 13.36
C LYS A 148 2.61 -3.90 13.97
N LEU A 149 2.60 -3.10 15.05
CA LEU A 149 3.84 -2.70 15.74
C LEU A 149 4.58 -3.89 16.34
N GLU A 150 3.85 -4.85 16.93
CA GLU A 150 4.43 -6.11 17.43
C GLU A 150 5.06 -6.93 16.29
N SER A 151 4.38 -7.00 15.14
CA SER A 151 4.93 -7.64 13.94
C SER A 151 6.23 -6.95 13.47
N ASP A 152 6.24 -5.62 13.41
CA ASP A 152 7.41 -4.84 12.99
C ASP A 152 8.60 -5.04 13.93
N LEU A 153 8.34 -5.04 15.24
CA LEU A 153 9.34 -5.29 16.26
C LEU A 153 9.93 -6.70 16.12
N ASN A 154 9.10 -7.70 15.84
CA ASN A 154 9.55 -9.07 15.62
C ASN A 154 10.40 -9.18 14.34
N THR A 155 10.00 -8.50 13.26
CA THR A 155 10.79 -8.42 12.03
C THR A 155 12.16 -7.77 12.29
N LEU A 156 12.21 -6.65 13.02
CA LEU A 156 13.47 -6.00 13.39
C LEU A 156 14.36 -6.93 14.21
N LYS A 157 13.82 -7.61 15.23
CA LYS A 157 14.59 -8.61 16.01
C LYS A 157 15.18 -9.70 15.12
N GLY A 158 14.42 -10.18 14.14
CA GLY A 158 14.88 -11.17 13.17
C GLY A 158 15.99 -10.68 12.23
N ARG A 159 16.20 -9.36 12.13
CA ARG A 159 17.25 -8.73 11.29
C ARG A 159 18.51 -8.36 12.06
N GLN A 160 18.55 -8.60 13.37
CA GLN A 160 19.77 -8.38 14.13
C GLN A 160 20.84 -9.42 13.73
N TYR A 161 22.06 -8.95 13.51
CA TYR A 161 23.23 -9.79 13.31
C TYR A 161 23.73 -10.39 14.63
N SER A 162 24.57 -11.43 14.55
CA SER A 162 25.20 -12.05 15.72
C SER A 162 26.09 -11.09 16.53
N ASN A 163 26.64 -10.06 15.89
CA ASN A 163 27.41 -9.00 16.54
C ASN A 163 26.53 -7.89 17.15
N GLY A 164 25.20 -8.03 17.08
CA GLY A 164 24.23 -7.07 17.61
C GLY A 164 23.88 -5.91 16.68
N GLY A 165 24.57 -5.76 15.55
CA GLY A 165 24.32 -4.71 14.56
C GLY A 165 23.16 -5.00 13.62
N PHE A 166 22.82 -4.02 12.78
CA PHE A 166 21.70 -4.11 11.83
C PHE A 166 22.14 -3.72 10.41
N GLY A 167 21.55 -4.39 9.42
CA GLY A 167 21.63 -4.04 8.00
C GLY A 167 20.32 -3.43 7.49
N TYR A 168 20.22 -3.20 6.18
CA TYR A 168 19.06 -2.55 5.55
C TYR A 168 17.87 -3.50 5.40
N TRP A 169 18.09 -4.80 5.14
CA TRP A 169 17.00 -5.69 4.73
C TRP A 169 16.94 -7.00 5.51
N THR A 170 18.09 -7.64 5.72
CA THR A 170 18.14 -8.98 6.31
C THR A 170 19.42 -9.16 7.12
N ASN A 171 19.44 -10.14 8.02
CA ASN A 171 20.68 -10.56 8.68
C ASN A 171 21.46 -11.64 7.89
N ARG A 172 21.08 -11.93 6.64
CA ARG A 172 21.66 -13.02 5.83
C ARG A 172 22.42 -12.54 4.60
N ASN A 173 21.94 -11.48 3.95
CA ASN A 173 22.46 -11.05 2.66
C ASN A 173 23.23 -9.72 2.70
N ASP A 174 23.06 -8.87 3.72
CA ASP A 174 23.86 -7.64 3.78
C ASP A 174 25.26 -7.98 4.32
N SER A 175 26.29 -7.46 3.68
CA SER A 175 27.68 -7.90 3.88
C SER A 175 28.28 -7.45 5.22
N TYR A 176 27.69 -6.45 5.87
CA TYR A 176 28.12 -5.92 7.16
C TYR A 176 27.00 -5.12 7.84
N ALA A 177 27.10 -4.97 9.17
CA ALA A 177 26.24 -4.08 9.93
C ALA A 177 26.54 -2.62 9.54
N ASP A 178 25.51 -1.90 9.11
CA ASP A 178 25.63 -0.47 8.81
C ASP A 178 25.58 0.33 10.12
N PRO A 179 26.55 1.22 10.39
CA PRO A 179 26.58 2.00 11.64
C PRO A 179 25.34 2.87 11.84
N TYR A 180 24.84 3.50 10.77
CA TYR A 180 23.66 4.36 10.84
C TYR A 180 22.40 3.54 11.11
N MET A 181 22.20 2.41 10.40
CA MET A 181 21.11 1.48 10.69
C MET A 181 21.15 1.00 12.14
N SER A 182 22.32 0.62 12.62
CA SER A 182 22.50 0.10 13.97
C SER A 182 22.14 1.13 15.03
N VAL A 183 22.58 2.38 14.87
CA VAL A 183 22.24 3.49 15.79
C VAL A 183 20.76 3.83 15.72
N HIS A 184 20.17 3.90 14.52
CA HIS A 184 18.75 4.24 14.34
C HIS A 184 17.83 3.19 14.98
N VAL A 185 18.11 1.90 14.78
CA VAL A 185 17.37 0.82 15.44
C VAL A 185 17.59 0.83 16.95
N ALA A 186 18.82 1.05 17.42
CA ALA A 186 19.10 1.15 18.85
C ALA A 186 18.32 2.31 19.51
N HIS A 187 18.25 3.47 18.84
CA HIS A 187 17.45 4.60 19.28
C HIS A 187 15.96 4.24 19.36
N CYS A 188 15.42 3.62 18.31
CA CYS A 188 14.05 3.11 18.29
C CYS A 188 13.76 2.19 19.49
N LEU A 189 14.61 1.19 19.71
CA LEU A 189 14.43 0.23 20.81
C LEU A 189 14.52 0.91 22.18
N ALA A 190 15.44 1.87 22.36
CA ALA A 190 15.55 2.63 23.60
C ALA A 190 14.28 3.45 23.89
N VAL A 191 13.71 4.11 22.88
CA VAL A 191 12.45 4.86 23.03
C VAL A 191 11.29 3.94 23.40
N LEU A 192 11.22 2.75 22.78
CA LEU A 192 10.17 1.77 23.05
C LEU A 192 10.25 1.21 24.48
N VAL A 193 11.46 0.95 25.00
CA VAL A 193 11.64 0.43 26.38
C VAL A 193 11.35 1.48 27.44
N ASN A 194 11.66 2.75 27.18
CA ASN A 194 11.55 3.83 28.16
C ASN A 194 10.14 4.41 28.30
N LYS A 195 9.25 4.22 27.32
CA LYS A 195 7.84 4.59 27.45
C LYS A 195 7.06 3.46 28.13
N LYS A 196 6.85 3.59 29.44
CA LYS A 196 5.78 2.90 30.18
C LYS A 196 4.48 3.67 30.08
#